data_AF-A0A3M0IPQ4-F1
#
_entry.id   AF-A0A3M0IPQ4-F1
#
_cell.length_a   1.000
_cell.length_b   1.000
_cell.length_c   1.000
_cell.angle_alpha   90.00
_cell.angle_beta   90.00
_cell.angle_gamma   90.00
#
_symmetry.space_group_name_H-M   'P 1'
#
loop_
_entity.id
_entity.type
_entity.pdbx_description
1 polymer ?
#
loop_
_entity_poly.entity_id
_entity_poly.type
_entity_poly.pdbx_seq_one_letter_code
_entity_poly.pdbx_strand_id
1 'polypeptide(L)'
;MIHTNSQFIIWEAKWRRALNELRDKYQGGANAGITVAQLAGDPPLDDPARQARLLPREVLTDIKNAARKAMVQIPLTGVTESSYTDIKQGPSESFTSFVDCLMQAVDRQVSDDGVKPHLIRCLAFANANPECVISAMPGQPLMAEVIEACSKLGTPQHVTTVLGDQVKKAIKDAFMNFKQGQCYKCSKQGHFKKDFPKLANIASSLDACPRKVFLSEREGNLENREQSRTLRKGDMMRNIENENNRENLEPDGLRPNGLE
;
A
#
# COMPACT_ATOMS: atom_id res chain seq x y z
N MET A 1 7.59 28.80 15.83
CA MET A 1 7.81 30.14 16.40
C MET A 1 6.74 31.04 15.77
N ILE A 2 6.09 31.90 16.54
CA ILE A 2 5.08 32.83 16.01
C ILE A 2 5.86 34.00 15.41
N HIS A 3 5.82 34.15 14.09
CA HIS A 3 6.71 35.08 13.37
C HIS A 3 6.03 36.39 12.99
N THR A 4 4.70 36.46 13.06
CA THR A 4 3.93 37.66 12.67
C THR A 4 2.80 37.96 13.66
N ASN A 5 2.35 39.23 13.67
CA ASN A 5 1.19 39.65 14.47
C ASN A 5 -0.09 38.88 14.07
N SER A 6 -0.26 38.56 12.78
CA SER A 6 -1.40 37.77 12.32
C SER A 6 -1.37 36.33 12.85
N GLN A 7 -0.19 35.69 12.84
CA GLN A 7 0.00 34.36 13.43
C GLN A 7 -0.25 34.39 14.94
N PHE A 8 0.15 35.46 15.62
CA PHE A 8 -0.11 35.63 17.05
C PHE A 8 -1.60 35.71 17.35
N ILE A 9 -2.36 36.53 16.63
CA ILE A 9 -3.81 36.66 16.80
C ILE A 9 -4.52 35.31 16.56
N ILE A 10 -4.13 34.59 15.50
CA ILE A 10 -4.69 33.26 15.20
C ILE A 10 -4.35 32.27 16.32
N TRP A 11 -3.09 32.25 16.76
CA TRP A 11 -2.65 31.38 17.85
C TRP A 11 -3.39 31.68 19.14
N GLU A 12 -3.50 32.95 19.52
CA GLU A 12 -4.17 33.38 20.74
C GLU A 12 -5.64 32.94 20.71
N ALA A 13 -6.35 33.15 19.60
CA ALA A 13 -7.72 32.70 19.44
C ALA A 13 -7.85 31.16 19.61
N LYS A 14 -6.94 30.39 19.02
CA LYS A 14 -6.92 28.92 19.14
C LYS A 14 -6.58 28.46 20.55
N TRP A 15 -5.59 29.07 21.18
CA TRP A 15 -5.17 28.77 22.54
C TRP A 15 -6.28 29.08 23.54
N ARG A 16 -6.94 30.24 23.42
CA ARG A 16 -8.11 30.63 24.23
C ARG A 16 -9.25 29.63 24.11
N ARG A 17 -9.53 29.12 22.90
CA ARG A 17 -10.53 28.05 22.73
C ARG A 17 -10.14 26.78 23.48
N ALA A 18 -8.89 26.34 23.35
CA ALA A 18 -8.38 25.16 24.05
C ALA A 18 -8.44 25.33 25.59
N LEU A 19 -8.21 26.54 26.12
CA LEU A 19 -8.37 26.80 27.55
C LEU A 19 -9.84 26.72 28.01
N ASN A 20 -10.79 27.11 27.16
CA ASN A 20 -12.21 26.91 27.45
C ASN A 20 -12.58 25.42 27.50
N GLU A 21 -12.06 24.61 26.57
CA GLU A 21 -12.24 23.15 26.59
C GLU A 21 -11.66 22.53 27.88
N LEU A 22 -10.51 23.02 28.36
CA LEU A 22 -9.95 22.58 29.64
C LEU A 22 -10.82 22.99 30.83
N ARG A 23 -11.37 24.21 30.83
CA ARG A 23 -12.33 24.64 31.86
C ARG A 23 -13.53 23.70 31.90
N ASP A 24 -14.05 23.33 30.72
CA ASP A 24 -15.19 22.43 30.60
C ASP A 24 -14.85 21.02 31.10
N LYS A 25 -13.65 20.52 30.78
CA LYS A 25 -13.10 19.26 31.33
C LYS A 25 -13.00 19.28 32.86
N TYR A 26 -12.69 20.41 33.47
CA TYR A 26 -12.55 20.52 34.92
C TYR A 26 -13.87 20.71 35.67
N GLN A 27 -14.99 20.94 34.98
CA GLN A 27 -16.29 21.07 35.62
C GLN A 27 -16.62 19.84 36.46
N GLY A 28 -17.04 20.06 37.71
CA GLY A 28 -17.38 18.99 38.65
C GLY A 28 -16.19 18.23 39.28
N GLY A 29 -14.94 18.60 38.95
CA GLY A 29 -13.74 18.02 39.54
C GLY A 29 -13.05 18.92 40.57
N ALA A 30 -11.91 18.46 41.10
CA ALA A 30 -11.08 19.22 42.05
C ALA A 30 -10.56 20.57 41.49
N ASN A 31 -10.53 20.70 40.16
CA ASN A 31 -10.05 21.89 39.46
C ASN A 31 -11.19 22.80 38.93
N ALA A 32 -12.46 22.53 39.29
CA ALA A 32 -13.62 23.25 38.76
C ALA A 32 -13.60 24.77 39.01
N GLY A 33 -12.92 25.21 40.08
CA GLY A 33 -12.76 26.62 40.43
C GLY A 33 -11.74 27.38 39.58
N ILE A 34 -10.96 26.71 38.74
CA ILE A 34 -9.94 27.35 37.92
C ILE A 34 -10.61 28.06 36.72
N THR A 35 -10.38 29.36 36.63
CA THR A 35 -10.91 30.21 35.57
C THR A 35 -10.03 30.22 34.32
N VAL A 36 -10.60 30.55 33.17
CA VAL A 36 -9.82 30.72 31.92
C VAL A 36 -8.77 31.83 32.08
N ALA A 37 -9.05 32.88 32.84
CA ALA A 37 -8.08 33.94 33.14
C ALA A 37 -6.86 33.43 33.92
N GLN A 38 -7.06 32.52 34.88
CA GLN A 38 -5.97 31.85 35.60
C GLN A 38 -5.17 30.91 34.69
N LEU A 39 -5.86 30.18 33.80
CA LEU A 39 -5.20 29.28 32.84
C LEU A 39 -4.39 30.04 31.78
N ALA A 40 -4.87 31.21 31.36
CA ALA A 40 -4.23 32.09 30.39
C ALA A 40 -3.13 32.96 31.01
N GLY A 41 -3.18 33.16 32.34
CA GLY A 41 -2.31 34.11 33.01
C GLY A 41 -2.65 35.55 32.65
N ASP A 42 -3.94 35.88 32.58
CA ASP A 42 -4.37 37.25 32.33
C ASP A 42 -4.07 38.13 33.54
N PRO A 43 -3.65 39.39 33.35
CA PRO A 43 -3.51 40.34 34.45
C PRO A 43 -4.80 40.42 35.28
N PRO A 44 -4.72 40.41 36.64
CA PRO A 44 -3.52 40.51 37.49
C PRO A 44 -2.93 39.15 37.93
N LEU A 45 -3.19 38.08 37.18
CA LEU A 45 -2.80 36.69 37.49
C LEU A 45 -1.60 36.21 36.66
N ASP A 46 -0.86 37.14 36.07
CA ASP A 46 0.25 36.95 35.14
C ASP A 46 1.62 36.74 35.81
N ASP A 47 1.69 36.79 37.14
CA ASP A 47 2.93 36.56 37.89
C ASP A 47 3.40 35.08 37.83
N PRO A 48 4.57 34.79 37.24
CA PRO A 48 5.02 33.41 37.02
C PRO A 48 5.28 32.63 38.31
N ALA A 49 5.78 33.30 39.35
CA ALA A 49 6.10 32.66 40.62
C ALA A 49 4.84 32.23 41.37
N ARG A 50 3.79 33.06 41.34
CA ARG A 50 2.46 32.74 41.88
C ARG A 50 1.81 31.62 41.07
N GLN A 51 1.85 31.68 39.74
CA GLN A 51 1.28 30.62 38.88
C GLN A 51 1.90 29.26 39.17
N ALA A 52 3.23 29.18 39.26
CA ALA A 52 3.95 27.93 39.52
C ALA A 52 3.65 27.32 40.91
N ARG A 53 3.27 28.16 41.89
CA ARG A 53 2.90 27.72 43.24
C ARG A 53 1.42 27.33 43.36
N LEU A 54 0.53 28.05 42.68
CA LEU A 54 -0.92 27.94 42.86
C LEU A 54 -1.56 26.91 41.93
N LEU A 55 -1.02 26.71 40.72
CA LEU A 55 -1.58 25.78 39.76
C LEU A 55 -1.02 24.37 39.98
N PRO A 56 -1.88 23.33 40.07
CA PRO A 56 -1.42 21.95 40.11
C PRO A 56 -0.57 21.59 38.88
N ARG A 57 0.42 20.70 39.07
CA ARG A 57 1.34 20.28 37.99
C ARG A 57 0.62 19.64 36.80
N GLU A 58 -0.47 18.93 37.05
CA GLU A 58 -1.39 18.38 36.04
C GLU A 58 -1.94 19.52 35.15
N VAL A 59 -2.44 20.59 35.78
CA VAL A 59 -3.02 21.74 35.09
C VAL A 59 -1.98 22.47 34.25
N LEU A 60 -0.77 22.66 34.77
CA LEU A 60 0.35 23.24 34.02
C LEU A 60 0.73 22.39 32.80
N THR A 61 0.65 21.07 32.93
CA THR A 61 0.91 20.13 31.82
C THR A 61 -0.18 20.22 30.76
N ASP A 62 -1.43 20.31 31.18
CA ASP A 62 -2.58 20.50 30.28
C ASP A 62 -2.51 21.84 29.53
N ILE A 63 -2.17 22.95 30.21
CA ILE A 63 -1.96 24.27 29.58
C ILE A 63 -0.84 24.20 28.53
N LYS A 64 0.30 23.59 28.87
CA LYS A 64 1.42 23.39 27.94
C LYS A 64 0.99 22.59 26.71
N ASN A 65 0.24 21.50 26.91
CA ASN A 65 -0.25 20.67 25.81
C ASN A 65 -1.25 21.42 24.92
N ALA A 66 -2.16 22.20 25.52
CA ALA A 66 -3.10 23.05 24.80
C ALA A 66 -2.38 24.12 23.97
N ALA A 67 -1.38 24.79 24.54
CA ALA A 67 -0.56 25.78 23.83
C ALA A 67 0.20 25.15 22.65
N ARG A 68 0.79 23.96 22.85
CA ARG A 68 1.45 23.20 21.78
C ARG A 68 0.47 22.78 20.68
N LYS A 69 -0.74 22.32 21.04
CA LYS A 69 -1.80 21.97 20.07
C LYS A 69 -2.19 23.20 19.25
N ALA A 70 -2.40 24.34 19.90
CA ALA A 70 -2.72 25.60 19.21
C ALA A 70 -1.61 26.03 18.24
N MET A 71 -0.33 25.85 18.62
CA MET A 71 0.82 26.19 17.75
C MET A 71 0.87 25.36 16.46
N VAL A 72 0.58 24.07 16.53
CA VAL A 72 0.64 23.19 15.35
C VAL A 72 -0.40 23.58 14.29
N GLN A 73 -1.50 24.20 14.70
CA GLN A 73 -2.58 24.59 13.80
C GLN A 73 -2.45 26.02 13.23
N ILE A 74 -1.33 26.71 13.43
CA ILE A 74 -1.10 28.03 12.83
C ILE A 74 -0.55 27.82 11.40
N PRO A 75 -1.15 28.44 10.38
CA PRO A 75 -0.62 28.40 9.02
C PRO A 75 0.77 29.05 8.90
N LEU A 76 1.62 28.49 8.03
CA LEU A 76 2.92 29.09 7.69
C LEU A 76 2.72 30.38 6.87
N THR A 77 3.48 31.43 7.20
CA THR A 77 3.41 32.72 6.48
C THR A 77 3.75 32.54 5.00
N GLY A 78 2.90 33.04 4.11
CA GLY A 78 3.13 33.02 2.65
C GLY A 78 2.74 31.71 1.95
N VAL A 79 2.23 30.72 2.68
CA VAL A 79 1.70 29.48 2.10
C VAL A 79 0.18 29.56 2.11
N THR A 80 -0.45 29.54 0.94
CA THR A 80 -1.88 29.26 0.82
C THR A 80 -2.10 27.80 1.19
N GLU A 81 -2.62 27.53 2.38
CA GLU A 81 -2.97 26.15 2.76
C GLU A 81 -4.13 25.66 1.90
N SER A 82 -3.92 24.56 1.18
CA SER A 82 -4.99 23.86 0.48
C SER A 82 -5.98 23.30 1.50
N SER A 83 -7.28 23.31 1.16
CA SER A 83 -8.29 22.60 1.96
C SER A 83 -7.87 21.14 2.08
N TYR A 84 -8.02 20.55 3.27
CA TYR A 84 -7.72 19.12 3.48
C TYR A 84 -8.54 18.22 2.53
N THR A 85 -9.68 18.68 2.04
CA THR A 85 -10.53 17.97 1.06
C THR A 85 -9.94 17.94 -0.35
N ASP A 86 -9.09 18.91 -0.69
CA ASP A 86 -8.57 19.12 -2.04
C ASP A 86 -7.24 18.37 -2.26
N ILE A 87 -6.68 17.78 -1.19
CA ILE A 87 -5.43 17.02 -1.25
C ILE A 87 -5.68 15.70 -1.98
N LYS A 88 -4.98 15.53 -3.09
CA LYS A 88 -5.03 14.34 -3.94
C LYS A 88 -3.62 13.85 -4.24
N GLN A 89 -3.47 12.52 -4.31
CA GLN A 89 -2.19 11.91 -4.63
C GLN A 89 -1.77 12.26 -6.06
N GLY A 90 -0.56 12.79 -6.22
CA GLY A 90 0.03 13.02 -7.54
C GLY A 90 0.28 11.72 -8.32
N PRO A 91 0.45 11.79 -9.66
CA PRO A 91 0.69 10.60 -10.50
C PRO A 91 2.01 9.88 -10.19
N SER A 92 3.00 10.61 -9.67
CA SER A 92 4.33 10.08 -9.28
C SER A 92 4.60 10.21 -7.77
N GLU A 93 3.61 10.66 -7.01
CA GLU A 93 3.74 10.82 -5.56
C GLU A 93 3.56 9.46 -4.87
N SER A 94 4.44 9.13 -3.91
CA SER A 94 4.27 7.93 -3.10
C SER A 94 3.03 8.05 -2.22
N PHE A 95 2.37 6.92 -1.94
CA PHE A 95 1.18 6.94 -1.09
C PHE A 95 1.48 7.44 0.32
N THR A 96 2.67 7.16 0.85
CA THR A 96 3.12 7.67 2.16
C THR A 96 3.23 9.19 2.19
N SER A 97 3.87 9.81 1.19
CA SER A 97 3.99 11.27 1.09
C SER A 97 2.62 11.94 1.03
N PHE A 98 1.71 11.37 0.25
CA PHE A 98 0.34 11.84 0.14
C PHE A 98 -0.40 11.75 1.48
N VAL A 99 -0.33 10.61 2.18
CA VAL A 99 -0.95 10.42 3.49
C VAL A 99 -0.37 11.39 4.52
N ASP A 100 0.95 11.60 4.53
CA ASP A 100 1.60 12.54 5.44
C ASP A 100 1.11 13.98 5.21
N CYS A 101 0.98 14.41 3.95
CA CYS A 101 0.42 15.71 3.60
C CYS A 101 -1.04 15.85 4.07
N LEU A 102 -1.83 14.81 3.83
CA LEU A 102 -3.24 14.76 4.24
C LEU A 102 -3.38 14.82 5.77
N MET A 103 -2.58 14.04 6.51
CA MET A 103 -2.57 14.04 7.98
C MET A 103 -2.22 15.42 8.52
N GLN A 104 -1.18 16.07 7.98
CA GLN A 104 -0.79 17.41 8.39
C GLN A 104 -1.90 18.43 8.16
N ALA A 105 -2.57 18.38 7.01
CA ALA A 105 -3.67 19.31 6.71
C ALA A 105 -4.88 19.07 7.63
N VAL A 106 -5.27 17.81 7.84
CA VAL A 106 -6.35 17.45 8.76
C VAL A 106 -6.02 17.89 10.19
N ASP A 107 -4.79 17.69 10.66
CA ASP A 107 -4.38 18.11 12.01
C ASP A 107 -4.44 19.63 12.21
N ARG A 108 -4.16 20.40 11.15
CA ARG A 108 -4.23 21.87 11.18
C ARG A 108 -5.66 22.40 11.09
N GLN A 109 -6.51 21.75 10.29
CA GLN A 109 -7.82 22.29 9.90
C GLN A 109 -8.98 21.72 10.71
N VAL A 110 -8.85 20.51 11.29
CA VAL A 110 -9.91 19.83 12.02
C VAL A 110 -9.65 19.88 13.53
N SER A 111 -10.64 20.37 14.29
CA SER A 111 -10.50 20.56 15.75
C SER A 111 -10.85 19.32 16.57
N ASP A 112 -11.82 18.52 16.10
CA ASP A 112 -12.29 17.31 16.77
C ASP A 112 -11.34 16.15 16.48
N ASP A 113 -10.58 15.74 17.49
CA ASP A 113 -9.59 14.65 17.37
C ASP A 113 -10.24 13.27 17.16
N GLY A 114 -11.51 13.09 17.55
CA GLY A 114 -12.24 11.82 17.40
C GLY A 114 -12.62 11.52 15.95
N VAL A 115 -12.83 12.55 15.12
CA VAL A 115 -13.19 12.38 13.71
C VAL A 115 -11.97 12.27 12.79
N LYS A 116 -10.79 12.77 13.20
CA LYS A 116 -9.59 12.81 12.35
C LYS A 116 -9.20 11.46 11.77
N PRO A 117 -9.11 10.35 12.55
CA PRO A 117 -8.67 9.07 12.01
C PRO A 117 -9.61 8.55 10.91
N HIS A 118 -10.92 8.71 11.11
CA HIS A 118 -11.93 8.33 10.12
C HIS A 118 -11.86 9.21 8.87
N LEU A 119 -11.71 10.52 9.04
CA LEU A 119 -11.63 11.48 7.94
C LEU A 119 -10.40 11.24 7.06
N ILE A 120 -9.23 11.07 7.69
CA ILE A 120 -7.97 10.72 6.99
C ILE A 120 -8.16 9.44 6.20
N ARG A 121 -8.79 8.42 6.80
CA ARG A 121 -9.05 7.15 6.13
C ARG A 121 -9.90 7.34 4.88
N CYS A 122 -11.07 7.98 5.02
CA CYS A 122 -11.99 8.19 3.91
C CYS A 122 -11.34 8.99 2.77
N LEU A 123 -10.63 10.07 3.08
CA LEU A 123 -9.97 10.90 2.07
C LEU A 123 -8.78 10.20 1.43
N ALA A 124 -7.98 9.45 2.18
CA ALA A 124 -6.85 8.72 1.63
C ALA A 124 -7.30 7.69 0.57
N PHE A 125 -8.40 6.97 0.83
CA PHE A 125 -8.96 6.03 -0.15
C PHE A 125 -9.60 6.73 -1.35
N ALA A 126 -10.36 7.80 -1.10
CA ALA A 126 -11.09 8.49 -2.16
C ALA A 126 -10.17 9.26 -3.13
N ASN A 127 -9.03 9.73 -2.63
CA ASN A 127 -8.12 10.62 -3.37
C ASN A 127 -6.78 9.96 -3.75
N ALA A 128 -6.64 8.65 -3.56
CA ALA A 128 -5.49 7.88 -4.03
C ALA A 128 -5.42 7.80 -5.56
N ASN A 129 -4.22 7.70 -6.11
CA ASN A 129 -4.02 7.49 -7.54
C ASN A 129 -4.33 6.02 -7.93
N PRO A 130 -4.62 5.74 -9.23
CA PRO A 130 -5.05 4.41 -9.66
C PRO A 130 -4.05 3.29 -9.35
N GLU A 131 -2.74 3.55 -9.45
CA GLU A 131 -1.70 2.57 -9.14
C GLU A 131 -1.82 2.05 -7.69
N CYS A 132 -2.05 2.95 -6.73
CA CYS A 132 -2.26 2.58 -5.34
C CYS A 132 -3.61 1.88 -5.12
N VAL A 133 -4.68 2.35 -5.75
CA VAL A 133 -6.01 1.72 -5.65
C VAL A 133 -6.01 0.29 -6.18
N ILE A 134 -5.28 0.00 -7.27
CA ILE A 134 -5.17 -1.35 -7.85
C ILE A 134 -4.50 -2.35 -6.89
N SER A 135 -3.60 -1.86 -6.03
CA SER A 135 -2.89 -2.70 -5.05
C SER A 135 -3.62 -2.84 -3.72
N ALA A 136 -4.59 -1.98 -3.43
CA ALA A 136 -5.40 -2.08 -2.23
C ALA A 136 -6.36 -3.28 -2.35
N MET A 137 -6.21 -4.24 -1.44
CA MET A 137 -6.97 -5.49 -1.42
C MET A 137 -8.49 -5.26 -1.41
N PRO A 138 -9.30 -6.22 -1.91
CA PRO A 138 -10.76 -6.14 -1.79
C PRO A 138 -11.18 -6.15 -0.31
N GLY A 139 -11.93 -5.12 0.13
CA GLY A 139 -12.51 -5.05 1.48
C GLY A 139 -12.36 -3.68 2.15
N GLN A 140 -12.30 -3.66 3.49
CA GLN A 140 -12.00 -2.48 4.32
C GLN A 140 -10.59 -2.58 4.93
N PRO A 141 -9.51 -2.59 4.12
CA PRO A 141 -8.14 -2.79 4.62
C PRO A 141 -7.72 -1.68 5.58
N LEU A 142 -6.85 -1.99 6.54
CA LEU A 142 -6.28 -1.02 7.47
C LEU A 142 -5.36 -0.04 6.73
N MET A 143 -5.20 1.19 7.25
CA MET A 143 -4.33 2.18 6.60
C MET A 143 -2.89 1.67 6.45
N ALA A 144 -2.40 0.95 7.47
CA ALA A 144 -1.07 0.34 7.45
C ALA A 144 -0.91 -0.70 6.32
N GLU A 145 -1.94 -1.51 6.06
CA GLU A 145 -1.91 -2.52 4.99
C GLU A 145 -1.85 -1.86 3.61
N VAL A 146 -2.57 -0.76 3.43
CA VAL A 146 -2.55 0.01 2.17
C VAL A 146 -1.21 0.69 1.97
N ILE A 147 -0.63 1.25 3.04
CA ILE A 147 0.72 1.82 3.00
C ILE A 147 1.74 0.76 2.59
N GLU A 148 1.68 -0.43 3.18
CA GLU A 148 2.60 -1.52 2.82
C GLU A 148 2.40 -1.99 1.38
N ALA A 149 1.14 -2.17 0.94
CA ALA A 149 0.82 -2.58 -0.42
C ALA A 149 1.30 -1.54 -1.45
N CYS A 150 1.02 -0.26 -1.23
CA CYS A 150 1.39 0.80 -2.15
C CYS A 150 2.89 1.16 -2.10
N SER A 151 3.61 0.81 -1.03
CA SER A 151 5.08 0.97 -0.97
C SER A 151 5.83 0.09 -2.00
N LYS A 152 5.19 -0.98 -2.49
CA LYS A 152 5.76 -1.91 -3.48
C LYS A 152 5.62 -1.39 -4.91
N LEU A 153 4.81 -0.35 -5.13
CA LEU A 153 4.58 0.28 -6.43
C LEU A 153 5.78 1.11 -6.88
N GLY A 154 6.07 1.11 -8.19
CA GLY A 154 7.23 1.82 -8.75
C GLY A 154 8.59 1.20 -8.45
N THR A 155 8.67 0.10 -7.69
CA THR A 155 9.91 -0.67 -7.54
C THR A 155 10.30 -1.30 -8.88
N PRO A 156 11.60 -1.50 -9.17
CA PRO A 156 12.05 -2.18 -10.41
C PRO A 156 11.36 -3.53 -10.62
N GLN A 157 11.13 -4.28 -9.54
CA GLN A 157 10.37 -5.53 -9.57
C GLN A 157 8.90 -5.33 -9.98
N HIS A 158 8.22 -4.32 -9.45
CA HIS A 158 6.84 -4.02 -9.84
C HIS A 158 6.77 -3.57 -11.30
N VAL A 159 7.65 -2.66 -11.73
CA VAL A 159 7.73 -2.18 -13.12
C VAL A 159 8.02 -3.33 -14.09
N THR A 160 8.96 -4.22 -13.77
CA THR A 160 9.27 -5.38 -14.62
C THR A 160 8.13 -6.40 -14.65
N THR A 161 7.40 -6.58 -13.55
CA THR A 161 6.22 -7.47 -13.50
C THR A 161 5.09 -6.91 -14.36
N VAL A 162 4.74 -5.64 -14.19
CA VAL A 162 3.69 -4.98 -15.00
C VAL A 162 4.06 -4.99 -16.48
N LEU A 163 5.30 -4.64 -16.82
CA LEU A 163 5.77 -4.66 -18.21
C LEU A 163 5.76 -6.09 -18.78
N GLY A 164 6.18 -7.08 -17.99
CA GLY A 164 6.13 -8.49 -18.36
C GLY A 164 4.70 -8.99 -18.59
N ASP A 165 3.74 -8.59 -17.77
CA ASP A 165 2.35 -8.99 -17.90
C ASP A 165 1.65 -8.30 -19.09
N GLN A 166 2.00 -7.05 -19.40
CA GLN A 166 1.58 -6.38 -20.63
C GLN A 166 2.12 -7.09 -21.87
N VAL A 167 3.39 -7.49 -21.87
CA VAL A 167 4.00 -8.26 -22.97
C VAL A 167 3.32 -9.62 -23.12
N LYS A 168 3.08 -10.35 -22.03
CA LYS A 168 2.35 -11.62 -22.06
C LYS A 168 0.94 -11.46 -22.62
N LYS A 169 0.23 -10.39 -22.23
CA LYS A 169 -1.10 -10.08 -22.75
C LYS A 169 -1.04 -9.78 -24.24
N ALA A 170 -0.11 -8.94 -24.69
CA ALA A 170 0.08 -8.64 -26.11
C ALA A 170 0.41 -9.90 -26.94
N ILE A 171 1.25 -10.80 -26.42
CA ILE A 171 1.56 -12.09 -27.05
C ILE A 171 0.32 -12.97 -27.11
N LYS A 172 -0.45 -13.06 -26.03
CA LYS A 172 -1.68 -13.85 -25.97
C LYS A 172 -2.72 -13.32 -26.96
N ASP A 173 -2.92 -12.02 -27.01
CA ASP A 173 -3.85 -11.37 -27.94
C ASP A 173 -3.39 -11.56 -29.40
N ALA A 174 -2.09 -11.41 -29.68
CA ALA A 174 -1.53 -11.71 -31.00
C ALA A 174 -1.71 -13.19 -31.39
N PHE A 175 -1.55 -14.12 -30.46
CA PHE A 175 -1.74 -15.55 -30.69
C PHE A 175 -3.21 -15.93 -30.90
N MET A 176 -4.13 -15.30 -30.17
CA MET A 176 -5.57 -15.50 -30.36
C MET A 176 -6.05 -14.92 -31.69
N ASN A 177 -5.56 -13.73 -32.06
CA ASN A 177 -5.78 -13.13 -33.38
C ASN A 177 -5.15 -13.99 -34.50
N PHE A 178 -3.98 -14.60 -34.26
CA PHE A 178 -3.34 -15.54 -35.18
C PHE A 178 -4.18 -16.81 -35.39
N LYS A 179 -4.81 -17.34 -34.34
CA LYS A 179 -5.71 -18.50 -34.45
C LYS A 179 -7.04 -18.19 -35.16
N GLN A 180 -7.48 -16.94 -35.15
CA GLN A 180 -8.72 -16.50 -35.80
C GLN A 180 -8.50 -15.89 -37.19
N GLY A 181 -7.24 -15.70 -37.60
CA GLY A 181 -6.86 -15.19 -38.91
C GLY A 181 -7.33 -16.09 -40.06
N GLN A 182 -7.87 -15.47 -41.11
CA GLN A 182 -8.28 -16.16 -42.33
C GLN A 182 -7.09 -16.32 -43.28
N CYS A 183 -6.99 -17.47 -43.95
CA CYS A 183 -5.96 -17.72 -44.95
C CYS A 183 -6.08 -16.70 -46.09
N TYR A 184 -5.02 -15.90 -46.34
CA TYR A 184 -4.95 -14.86 -47.37
C TYR A 184 -5.16 -15.32 -48.83
N LYS A 185 -5.42 -16.62 -49.06
CA LYS A 185 -5.75 -17.17 -50.39
C LYS A 185 -7.18 -17.72 -50.49
N CYS A 186 -7.73 -18.30 -49.43
CA CYS A 186 -9.05 -18.96 -49.47
C CYS A 186 -10.06 -18.43 -48.42
N SER A 187 -9.68 -17.44 -47.62
CA SER A 187 -10.48 -16.78 -46.58
C SER A 187 -11.05 -17.72 -45.50
N LYS A 188 -10.54 -18.96 -45.40
CA LYS A 188 -10.95 -19.94 -44.37
C LYS A 188 -10.05 -19.83 -43.14
N GLN A 189 -10.63 -19.99 -41.96
CA GLN A 189 -9.91 -19.94 -40.68
C GLN A 189 -9.09 -21.23 -40.44
N GLY A 190 -8.06 -21.15 -39.60
CA GLY A 190 -7.36 -22.33 -39.08
C GLY A 190 -6.04 -22.74 -39.76
N HIS A 191 -5.51 -21.98 -40.74
CA HIS A 191 -4.18 -22.21 -41.33
C HIS A 191 -3.65 -20.96 -42.08
N PHE A 192 -2.34 -20.87 -42.30
CA PHE A 192 -1.72 -19.80 -43.11
C PHE A 192 -1.19 -20.33 -44.46
N LYS A 193 -1.07 -19.42 -45.44
CA LYS A 193 -0.54 -19.69 -46.80
C LYS A 193 0.86 -20.34 -46.81
N LYS A 194 1.62 -20.22 -45.72
CA LYS A 194 2.99 -20.74 -45.58
C LYS A 194 3.07 -22.24 -45.24
N ASP A 195 1.95 -22.85 -44.83
CA ASP A 195 1.84 -24.29 -44.55
C ASP A 195 1.56 -25.13 -45.82
N PHE A 196 1.64 -24.52 -47.01
CA PHE A 196 1.61 -25.25 -48.28
C PHE A 196 2.88 -26.10 -48.41
N PRO A 197 2.79 -27.44 -48.46
CA PRO A 197 3.91 -28.24 -48.93
C PRO A 197 4.18 -27.82 -50.38
N LYS A 198 5.44 -27.58 -50.73
CA LYS A 198 5.85 -27.47 -52.14
C LYS A 198 5.72 -28.85 -52.79
N LEU A 199 4.51 -29.29 -53.10
CA LEU A 199 4.29 -30.41 -54.00
C LEU A 199 4.27 -29.86 -55.42
N ALA A 200 5.39 -30.09 -56.08
CA ALA A 200 5.57 -29.86 -57.50
C ALA A 200 4.50 -30.61 -58.29
N ASN A 201 3.98 -29.92 -59.31
CA ASN A 201 3.30 -30.45 -60.49
C ASN A 201 2.33 -31.62 -60.27
N ILE A 202 1.03 -31.33 -60.29
CA ILE A 202 0.04 -31.90 -61.23
C ILE A 202 -1.34 -31.32 -60.85
N ALA A 203 -2.14 -31.07 -61.88
CA ALA A 203 -3.55 -30.68 -61.87
C ALA A 203 -3.87 -29.19 -61.58
N SER A 204 -3.87 -28.44 -62.68
CA SER A 204 -4.72 -27.28 -62.93
C SER A 204 -6.21 -27.63 -62.75
N SER A 205 -6.68 -27.67 -61.50
CA SER A 205 -8.07 -27.42 -61.09
C SER A 205 -8.20 -27.81 -59.62
N LEU A 206 -7.78 -26.94 -58.69
CA LEU A 206 -7.92 -27.23 -57.26
C LEU A 206 -8.21 -25.96 -56.47
N ASP A 207 -9.50 -25.77 -56.19
CA ASP A 207 -10.01 -25.04 -55.01
C ASP A 207 -9.75 -25.82 -53.69
N ALA A 208 -8.78 -26.74 -53.71
CA ALA A 208 -8.45 -27.61 -52.60
C ALA A 208 -7.33 -26.99 -51.76
N CYS A 209 -7.73 -26.27 -50.73
CA CYS A 209 -6.90 -26.18 -49.54
C CYS A 209 -6.96 -27.54 -48.84
N PRO A 210 -5.84 -28.26 -48.64
CA PRO A 210 -5.89 -29.51 -47.90
C PRO A 210 -6.35 -29.18 -46.49
N ARG A 211 -7.56 -29.63 -46.12
CA ARG A 211 -7.94 -29.69 -44.71
C ARG A 211 -6.89 -30.60 -44.07
N LYS A 212 -5.94 -30.04 -43.32
CA LYS A 212 -5.42 -30.80 -42.19
C LYS A 212 -6.60 -31.01 -41.28
N VAL A 213 -7.11 -32.24 -41.30
CA VAL A 213 -8.01 -32.75 -40.28
C VAL A 213 -7.37 -32.40 -38.94
N PHE A 214 -8.10 -31.61 -38.15
CA PHE A 214 -7.75 -31.26 -36.79
C PHE A 214 -7.97 -32.54 -35.95
N LEU A 215 -7.05 -33.50 -36.02
CA LEU A 215 -7.06 -34.70 -35.18
C LEU A 215 -5.69 -34.89 -34.52
N SER A 216 -5.67 -34.64 -33.21
CA SER A 216 -5.14 -35.55 -32.18
C SER A 216 -3.68 -36.02 -32.23
N GLU A 217 -2.71 -35.18 -32.57
CA GLU A 217 -1.27 -35.52 -32.40
C GLU A 217 -0.52 -34.62 -31.39
N ARG A 218 -1.20 -34.22 -30.30
CA ARG A 218 -0.54 -33.60 -29.13
C ARG A 218 -0.88 -34.23 -27.79
N GLU A 219 -1.35 -35.48 -27.77
CA GLU A 219 -1.48 -36.26 -26.53
C GLU A 219 -0.39 -37.34 -26.37
N GLY A 220 0.34 -37.71 -27.42
CA GLY A 220 1.38 -38.75 -27.33
C GLY A 220 2.77 -38.31 -26.85
N ASN A 221 3.01 -37.01 -26.61
CA ASN A 221 4.36 -36.48 -26.36
C ASN A 221 4.54 -35.75 -25.00
N LEU A 222 3.50 -35.73 -24.16
CA LEU A 222 3.58 -35.30 -22.76
C LEU A 222 3.71 -36.50 -21.82
N GLU A 223 3.01 -37.60 -22.05
CA GLU A 223 3.15 -38.84 -21.26
C GLU A 223 4.55 -39.45 -21.32
N ASN A 224 5.18 -39.49 -22.50
CA ASN A 224 6.55 -40.01 -22.64
C ASN A 224 7.61 -39.12 -21.95
N ARG A 225 7.34 -37.81 -21.82
CA ARG A 225 8.26 -36.84 -21.19
C ARG A 225 8.06 -36.75 -19.68
N GLU A 226 6.86 -37.04 -19.19
CA GLU A 226 6.56 -37.23 -17.77
C GLU A 226 7.00 -38.60 -17.25
N GLN A 227 6.82 -39.69 -18.01
CA GLN A 227 7.35 -41.01 -17.67
C GLN A 227 8.88 -41.03 -17.63
N SER A 228 9.55 -40.34 -18.56
CA SER A 228 11.02 -40.18 -18.53
C SER A 228 11.54 -39.28 -17.39
N ARG A 229 10.65 -38.53 -16.72
CA ARG A 229 10.96 -37.69 -15.54
C ARG A 229 10.59 -38.39 -14.23
N THR A 230 9.54 -39.22 -14.21
CA THR A 230 9.18 -40.05 -13.05
C THR A 230 10.12 -41.24 -12.88
N LEU A 231 10.60 -41.87 -13.97
CA LEU A 231 11.66 -42.89 -13.90
C LEU A 231 12.98 -42.33 -13.33
N ARG A 232 13.41 -41.14 -13.78
CA ARG A 232 14.61 -40.46 -13.24
C ARG A 232 14.46 -40.01 -11.79
N LYS A 233 13.25 -39.66 -11.33
CA LYS A 233 12.99 -39.36 -9.91
C LYS A 233 12.92 -40.62 -9.04
N GLY A 234 12.38 -41.73 -9.57
CA GLY A 234 12.33 -43.02 -8.87
C GLY A 234 13.72 -43.67 -8.68
N ASP A 235 14.63 -43.48 -9.63
CA ASP A 235 16.02 -43.95 -9.51
C ASP A 235 16.85 -43.07 -8.57
N MET A 236 16.54 -41.76 -8.48
CA MET A 236 17.20 -40.85 -7.53
C MET A 236 16.73 -41.07 -6.08
N MET A 237 15.43 -41.36 -5.86
CA MET A 237 14.90 -41.63 -4.50
C MET A 237 15.35 -42.99 -3.96
N ARG A 238 15.51 -44.02 -4.83
CA ARG A 238 16.08 -45.32 -4.42
C ARG A 238 17.55 -45.25 -3.98
N ASN A 239 18.33 -44.31 -4.53
CA ASN A 239 19.71 -44.10 -4.09
C ASN A 239 19.79 -43.37 -2.74
N ILE A 240 18.86 -42.46 -2.45
CA ILE A 240 18.79 -41.72 -1.17
C ILE A 240 18.27 -42.61 -0.02
N GLU A 241 17.35 -43.54 -0.28
CA GLU A 241 16.90 -44.53 0.71
C GLU A 241 17.98 -45.57 1.06
N ASN A 242 18.85 -45.92 0.10
CA ASN A 242 19.99 -46.82 0.35
C ASN A 242 21.17 -46.15 1.08
N GLU A 243 21.35 -44.83 0.96
CA GLU A 243 22.36 -44.09 1.74
C GLU A 243 21.91 -43.87 3.20
N ASN A 244 20.64 -43.53 3.45
CA ASN A 244 20.11 -43.35 4.81
C ASN A 244 19.99 -44.65 5.62
N ASN A 245 19.93 -45.83 4.98
CA ASN A 245 19.92 -47.12 5.67
C ASN A 245 21.33 -47.64 6.04
N ARG A 246 22.39 -46.91 5.69
CA ARG A 246 23.78 -47.26 6.04
C ARG A 246 24.32 -46.48 7.25
N GLU A 247 23.60 -45.45 7.71
CA GLU A 247 24.00 -44.58 8.84
C GLU A 247 23.28 -44.87 10.17
N ASN A 248 22.44 -45.90 10.25
CA ASN A 248 21.77 -46.32 11.51
C ASN A 248 22.40 -47.59 12.12
N LEU A 249 23.69 -47.54 12.43
CA LEU A 249 24.34 -48.42 13.41
C LEU A 249 24.87 -47.53 14.55
N GLU A 250 24.11 -47.55 15.65
CA GLU A 250 24.38 -46.99 16.98
C GLU A 250 25.80 -47.29 17.52
N PRO A 251 26.34 -46.47 18.46
CA PRO A 251 25.94 -46.63 19.86
C PRO A 251 25.70 -45.34 20.65
N ASP A 252 24.63 -45.45 21.44
CA ASP A 252 24.26 -44.68 22.60
C ASP A 252 25.37 -44.58 23.67
N GLY A 253 25.45 -43.42 24.33
CA GLY A 253 25.92 -43.32 25.72
C GLY A 253 27.05 -42.32 25.99
N LEU A 254 26.70 -41.14 26.54
CA LEU A 254 27.14 -40.67 27.87
C LEU A 254 26.66 -39.23 28.18
N ARG A 255 26.35 -39.03 29.46
CA ARG A 255 25.62 -37.93 30.12
C ARG A 255 26.29 -36.54 30.11
N PRO A 256 25.54 -35.46 30.43
CA PRO A 256 26.04 -34.09 30.56
C PRO A 256 26.44 -33.74 32.01
N ASN A 257 27.35 -32.78 32.15
CA ASN A 257 27.51 -31.78 33.24
C ASN A 257 28.72 -30.91 32.83
N GLY A 258 28.60 -29.61 32.61
CA GLY A 258 28.33 -28.59 33.63
C GLY A 258 29.64 -27.84 33.86
N LEU A 259 29.74 -26.56 33.46
CA LEU A 259 30.87 -25.69 33.76
C LEU A 259 30.37 -24.28 34.07
N GLU A 260 30.98 -23.75 35.13
CA GLU A 260 30.87 -22.42 35.75
C GLU A 260 31.00 -21.24 34.80
#